data_AF-A0A836TUJ5-F1
#
_entry.id   AF-A0A836TUJ5-F1
#
_cell.length_a   1.000
_cell.length_b   1.000
_cell.length_c   1.000
_cell.angle_alpha   90.00
_cell.angle_beta   90.00
_cell.angle_gamma   90.00
#
_symmetry.space_group_name_H-M   'P 1'
#
loop_
_entity.id
_entity.type
_entity.pdbx_description
1 polymer ?
#
loop_
_entity_poly.entity_id
_entity_poly.type
_entity_poly.pdbx_seq_one_letter_code
_entity_poly.pdbx_strand_id
1 'polypeptide(L)'
;MKNKTAATTTLILFGLALPAQAVERLTGTKSLAMPENIVAAHQVQITNYFQLLIDRKEVVRRKRAEDDKLDLKNKADHLKDVWNRLGMPSSGKSGKVKVDVLARSPNYEITRVSTPMNNHLISRGILFTPNLLGKKPVVIVCPDADTLPEQFTGLEAGQKTPAWLARLLGHGVVVYVPQSVERLRDHSYCRQTRGKDRRMILYRLGYPVGRSVPGLDAADTLVAVDFLSRNKSIDTRRIGMMGIGQGGMTTFHATVLDERVAALAVVDYHETSTHSWAGPFDRRMRGRLVEGATPEPLLPFFIPPRSLIIAQSKASACAQMIRKGPVGSLKIYMNCRPRWLRGIPLKLPSSFMNPLLNPRLIARLRCCLSRWALSRPTIAFRSKPKSTLPRRRR
;
A
#
# COMPACT_ATOMS: atom_id res chain seq x y z
N MET A 1 42.66 -15.80 75.51
CA MET A 1 42.78 -15.08 74.22
C MET A 1 42.53 -16.05 73.08
N LYS A 2 41.73 -15.62 72.09
CA LYS A 2 41.30 -16.28 70.83
C LYS A 2 40.16 -17.31 70.94
N ASN A 3 38.93 -16.81 70.76
CA ASN A 3 37.84 -17.57 70.13
C ASN A 3 37.44 -16.84 68.84
N LYS A 4 37.55 -17.53 67.71
CA LYS A 4 36.91 -17.16 66.44
C LYS A 4 35.76 -18.13 66.24
N THR A 5 34.53 -17.63 66.21
CA THR A 5 33.37 -18.35 65.70
C THR A 5 32.64 -17.44 64.74
N ALA A 6 32.46 -17.94 63.51
CA ALA A 6 31.83 -17.26 62.39
C ALA A 6 30.34 -17.05 62.67
N ALA A 7 29.83 -15.84 62.44
CA ALA A 7 28.41 -15.53 62.47
C ALA A 7 27.87 -15.46 61.04
N THR A 8 27.22 -16.54 60.63
CA THR A 8 26.41 -16.64 59.41
C THR A 8 25.23 -15.68 59.53
N THR A 9 25.19 -14.64 58.70
CA THR A 9 24.08 -13.67 58.69
C THR A 9 22.94 -14.23 57.85
N THR A 10 22.03 -14.95 58.50
CA THR A 10 20.76 -15.39 57.90
C THR A 10 19.81 -14.20 57.89
N LEU A 11 19.55 -13.64 56.70
CA LEU A 11 18.55 -12.60 56.51
C LEU A 11 17.16 -13.23 56.59
N ILE A 12 16.52 -13.16 57.77
CA ILE A 12 15.12 -13.56 57.93
C ILE A 12 14.26 -12.43 57.37
N LEU A 13 13.73 -12.62 56.15
CA LEU A 13 12.64 -11.79 55.63
C LEU A 13 11.39 -12.07 56.48
N PHE A 14 11.09 -11.19 57.43
CA PHE A 14 9.78 -11.15 58.08
C PHE A 14 8.73 -10.73 57.03
N GLY A 15 8.08 -11.71 56.43
CA GLY A 15 6.86 -11.53 55.65
C GLY A 15 5.68 -11.18 56.58
N LEU A 16 5.65 -9.95 57.09
CA LEU A 16 4.42 -9.36 57.62
C LEU A 16 3.67 -8.75 56.44
N ALA A 17 2.88 -9.59 55.77
CA ALA A 17 1.79 -9.12 54.93
C ALA A 17 0.76 -8.44 55.86
N LEU A 18 0.93 -7.15 56.12
CA LEU A 18 -0.15 -6.33 56.66
C LEU A 18 -1.29 -6.39 55.62
N PRO A 19 -2.49 -6.86 55.98
CA PRO A 19 -3.63 -6.72 55.10
C PRO A 19 -3.88 -5.22 55.00
N ALA A 20 -3.66 -4.62 53.83
CA ALA A 20 -4.18 -3.30 53.56
C ALA A 20 -5.71 -3.41 53.59
N GLN A 21 -6.31 -3.28 54.77
CA GLN A 21 -7.74 -3.09 54.90
C GLN A 21 -8.07 -1.80 54.15
N ALA A 22 -8.95 -1.90 53.16
CA ALA A 22 -9.46 -0.75 52.45
C ALA A 22 -10.14 0.17 53.48
N VAL A 23 -9.54 1.33 53.75
CA VAL A 23 -10.15 2.36 54.58
C VAL A 23 -11.43 2.83 53.88
N GLU A 24 -12.55 2.84 54.60
CA GLU A 24 -13.91 2.98 54.06
C GLU A 24 -14.15 4.32 53.33
N ARG A 25 -13.32 5.33 53.60
CA ARG A 25 -13.05 6.58 52.83
C ARG A 25 -12.05 7.42 53.62
N LEU A 26 -11.39 8.39 52.98
CA LEU A 26 -10.58 9.37 53.70
C LEU A 26 -11.49 10.19 54.65
N THR A 27 -11.10 10.31 55.92
CA THR A 27 -11.89 11.04 56.94
C THR A 27 -12.19 12.47 56.47
N GLY A 28 -13.44 12.91 56.59
CA GLY A 28 -13.88 14.23 56.13
C GLY A 28 -14.18 14.35 54.63
N THR A 29 -14.04 13.27 53.84
CA THR A 29 -14.38 13.30 52.41
C THR A 29 -15.79 12.78 52.14
N LYS A 30 -16.48 13.44 51.19
CA LYS A 30 -17.78 13.01 50.63
C LYS A 30 -17.58 12.58 49.18
N SER A 31 -18.54 11.80 48.65
CA SER A 31 -18.55 11.46 47.23
C SER A 31 -18.59 12.75 46.40
N LEU A 32 -17.61 12.93 45.52
CA LEU A 32 -17.52 14.12 44.68
C LEU A 32 -18.62 14.07 43.61
N ALA A 33 -19.62 14.93 43.76
CA ALA A 33 -20.58 15.18 42.69
C ALA A 33 -19.89 16.07 41.65
N MET A 34 -19.68 15.55 40.45
CA MET A 34 -19.06 16.32 39.37
C MET A 34 -20.06 17.37 38.88
N PRO A 35 -19.74 18.68 38.95
CA PRO A 35 -20.67 19.76 38.64
C PRO A 35 -21.04 19.82 37.14
N GLU A 36 -20.24 19.21 36.28
CA GLU A 36 -20.48 19.01 34.85
C GLU A 36 -19.95 17.63 34.43
N ASN A 37 -20.26 17.20 33.21
CA ASN A 37 -19.58 16.05 32.60
C ASN A 37 -18.16 16.44 32.18
N ILE A 38 -17.29 16.69 33.16
CA ILE A 38 -15.87 17.09 33.00
C ILE A 38 -15.14 16.09 32.09
N VAL A 39 -15.50 14.80 32.15
CA VAL A 39 -14.95 13.76 31.28
C VAL A 39 -15.23 14.06 29.81
N ALA A 40 -16.49 14.40 29.47
CA ALA A 40 -16.86 14.79 28.12
C ALA A 40 -16.22 16.12 27.70
N ALA A 41 -16.21 17.12 28.58
CA ALA A 41 -15.59 18.41 28.31
C ALA A 41 -14.09 18.27 28.02
N HIS A 42 -13.38 17.47 28.82
CA HIS A 42 -11.96 17.17 28.63
C HIS A 42 -11.69 16.43 27.32
N GLN A 43 -12.53 15.46 26.96
CA GLN A 43 -12.43 14.77 25.68
C GLN A 43 -12.59 15.74 24.50
N VAL A 44 -13.56 16.65 24.55
CA VAL A 44 -13.76 17.68 23.52
C VAL A 44 -12.57 18.61 23.44
N GLN A 45 -12.05 19.08 24.59
CA GLN A 45 -10.89 19.96 24.66
C GLN A 45 -9.66 19.33 23.99
N ILE A 46 -9.32 18.08 24.32
CA ILE A 46 -8.20 17.34 23.72
C ILE A 46 -8.42 17.15 22.22
N THR A 47 -9.65 16.81 21.81
CA THR A 47 -9.99 16.61 20.40
C THR A 47 -9.77 17.89 19.60
N ASN A 48 -10.26 19.03 20.11
CA ASN A 48 -10.08 20.34 19.49
C ASN A 48 -8.61 20.73 19.37
N TYR A 49 -7.81 20.46 20.41
CA TYR A 49 -6.37 20.70 20.39
C TYR A 49 -5.68 19.90 19.27
N PHE A 50 -5.95 18.59 19.15
CA PHE A 50 -5.37 17.79 18.07
C PHE A 50 -5.83 18.22 16.68
N GLN A 51 -7.10 18.56 16.51
CA GLN A 51 -7.62 19.03 15.23
C GLN A 51 -6.93 20.34 14.81
N LEU A 52 -6.77 21.28 15.73
CA LEU A 52 -6.07 22.54 15.48
C LEU A 52 -4.59 22.32 15.06
N LEU A 53 -3.90 21.33 15.63
CA LEU A 53 -2.56 20.96 15.18
C LEU A 53 -2.55 20.39 13.75
N ILE A 54 -3.55 19.59 13.39
CA ILE A 54 -3.69 19.01 12.05
C ILE A 54 -3.92 20.11 11.02
N ASP A 55 -4.83 21.04 11.31
CA ASP A 55 -5.24 22.12 10.40
C ASP A 55 -4.08 23.11 10.18
N ARG A 56 -3.38 23.52 11.24
CA ARG A 56 -2.17 24.38 11.12
C ARG A 56 -1.12 23.77 10.21
N LYS A 57 -0.94 22.46 10.28
CA LYS A 57 0.06 21.76 9.49
C LYS A 57 -0.34 21.62 8.03
N GLU A 58 -1.63 21.54 7.70
CA GLU A 58 -2.11 21.52 6.31
C GLU A 58 -1.59 22.69 5.50
N VAL A 59 -1.64 23.91 6.06
CA VAL A 59 -1.14 25.13 5.41
C VAL A 59 0.35 25.00 5.06
N VAL A 60 1.14 24.46 6.00
CA VAL A 60 2.57 24.22 5.79
C VAL A 60 2.80 23.16 4.70
N ARG A 61 2.01 22.08 4.67
CA ARG A 61 2.14 21.04 3.63
C ARG A 61 1.83 21.59 2.25
N ARG A 62 0.82 22.47 2.13
CA ARG A 62 0.45 23.05 0.84
C ARG A 62 1.56 23.91 0.26
N LYS A 63 2.16 24.78 1.09
CA LYS A 63 3.33 25.59 0.71
C LYS A 63 4.52 24.70 0.32
N ARG A 64 4.87 23.73 1.18
CA ARG A 64 5.97 22.80 0.90
C ARG A 64 5.74 21.97 -0.36
N ALA A 65 4.51 21.51 -0.62
CA ALA A 65 4.17 20.80 -1.84
C ALA A 65 4.18 21.68 -3.09
N GLU A 66 4.14 23.00 -2.95
CA GLU A 66 4.37 23.94 -4.06
C GLU A 66 5.87 24.17 -4.28
N ASP A 67 6.65 24.26 -3.19
CA ASP A 67 8.11 24.37 -3.22
C ASP A 67 8.79 23.09 -3.75
N ASP A 68 8.39 21.91 -3.28
CA ASP A 68 8.94 20.61 -3.66
C ASP A 68 8.62 20.26 -5.14
N LYS A 69 7.57 20.84 -5.73
CA LYS A 69 7.31 20.71 -7.19
C LYS A 69 8.42 21.33 -8.04
N LEU A 70 9.15 22.29 -7.47
CA LEU A 70 10.18 23.06 -8.14
C LEU A 70 11.58 22.46 -7.94
N ASP A 71 11.79 21.59 -6.93
CA ASP A 71 13.11 21.05 -6.60
C ASP A 71 13.26 19.53 -6.84
N LEU A 72 13.43 19.15 -8.11
CA LEU A 72 13.77 17.78 -8.51
C LEU A 72 15.20 17.36 -8.10
N LYS A 73 16.04 18.27 -7.57
CA LYS A 73 17.45 17.97 -7.28
C LYS A 73 17.62 17.03 -6.08
N ASN A 74 16.61 16.91 -5.22
CA ASN A 74 16.68 16.13 -3.97
C ASN A 74 15.81 14.86 -3.96
N LYS A 75 15.52 14.26 -5.13
CA LYS A 75 14.71 13.04 -5.25
C LYS A 75 15.14 11.94 -4.26
N ALA A 76 16.44 11.71 -4.11
CA ALA A 76 17.00 10.70 -3.21
C ALA A 76 16.66 10.98 -1.74
N ASP A 77 16.73 12.23 -1.30
CA ASP A 77 16.41 12.62 0.07
C ASP A 77 14.91 12.47 0.36
N HIS A 78 14.06 12.79 -0.61
CA HIS A 78 12.63 12.52 -0.49
C HIS A 78 12.34 11.01 -0.39
N LEU A 79 12.99 10.18 -1.20
CA LEU A 79 12.82 8.72 -1.11
C LEU A 79 13.30 8.17 0.23
N LYS A 80 14.40 8.71 0.76
CA LYS A 80 14.92 8.36 2.08
C LYS A 80 13.97 8.78 3.21
N ASP A 81 13.37 9.96 3.10
CA ASP A 81 12.35 10.43 4.04
C ASP A 81 11.10 9.54 4.00
N VAL A 82 10.59 9.19 2.81
CA VAL A 82 9.48 8.24 2.64
C VAL A 82 9.82 6.87 3.25
N TRP A 83 11.03 6.35 2.98
CA TRP A 83 11.51 5.08 3.54
C TRP A 83 11.50 5.09 5.08
N ASN A 84 12.05 6.14 5.68
CA ASN A 84 12.12 6.29 7.13
C ASN A 84 10.74 6.42 7.77
N ARG A 85 9.82 7.16 7.15
CA ARG A 85 8.44 7.37 7.66
C ARG A 85 7.58 6.11 7.60
N LEU A 86 7.74 5.33 6.54
CA LEU A 86 7.13 4.01 6.43
C LEU A 86 7.69 3.05 7.48
N GLY A 87 8.86 3.35 8.06
CA GLY A 87 9.53 2.45 8.98
C GLY A 87 9.96 1.17 8.26
N MET A 88 10.38 1.27 7.00
CA MET A 88 10.76 0.15 6.14
C MET A 88 11.83 -0.72 6.81
N PRO A 89 11.66 -2.06 6.87
CA PRO A 89 12.68 -2.95 7.42
C PRO A 89 14.01 -2.74 6.71
N SER A 90 15.12 -2.93 7.44
CA SER A 90 16.45 -2.82 6.83
C SER A 90 16.56 -3.80 5.66
N SER A 91 17.19 -3.36 4.57
CA SER A 91 17.59 -4.25 3.48
C SER A 91 18.72 -5.15 3.96
N GLY A 92 18.67 -6.44 3.64
CA GLY A 92 19.81 -7.33 3.88
C GLY A 92 19.68 -8.61 3.10
N LYS A 93 20.62 -9.54 3.34
CA LYS A 93 20.85 -10.70 2.47
C LYS A 93 19.61 -11.59 2.47
N SER A 94 18.91 -11.60 1.35
CA SER A 94 17.77 -12.49 1.13
C SER A 94 18.27 -13.93 1.08
N GLY A 95 17.69 -14.78 1.92
CA GLY A 95 17.95 -16.22 1.93
C GLY A 95 17.41 -16.93 0.68
N LYS A 96 17.50 -18.26 0.64
CA LYS A 96 16.98 -19.04 -0.49
C LYS A 96 15.46 -18.90 -0.60
N VAL A 97 14.98 -18.47 -1.77
CA VAL A 97 13.54 -18.41 -2.07
C VAL A 97 12.97 -19.82 -2.13
N LYS A 98 11.86 -20.05 -1.43
CA LYS A 98 11.09 -21.29 -1.49
C LYS A 98 9.91 -21.11 -2.42
N VAL A 99 9.71 -22.07 -3.32
CA VAL A 99 8.59 -22.09 -4.27
C VAL A 99 7.87 -23.42 -4.12
N ASP A 100 6.62 -23.37 -3.67
CA ASP A 100 5.76 -24.54 -3.48
C ASP A 100 4.71 -24.56 -4.60
N VAL A 101 4.65 -25.62 -5.39
CA VAL A 101 3.67 -25.73 -6.48
C VAL A 101 2.30 -26.06 -5.90
N LEU A 102 1.31 -25.21 -6.20
CA LEU A 102 -0.08 -25.40 -5.75
C LEU A 102 -0.92 -26.13 -6.80
N ALA A 103 -0.73 -25.79 -8.08
CA ALA A 103 -1.45 -26.42 -9.18
C ALA A 103 -0.67 -26.31 -10.49
N ARG A 104 -0.86 -27.29 -11.37
CA ARG A 104 -0.34 -27.28 -12.74
C ARG A 104 -1.46 -27.60 -13.72
N SER A 105 -1.47 -26.88 -14.83
CA SER A 105 -2.33 -27.14 -15.98
C SER A 105 -1.52 -26.95 -17.26
N PRO A 106 -2.03 -27.37 -18.44
CA PRO A 106 -1.39 -27.07 -19.71
C PRO A 106 -1.21 -25.56 -19.95
N ASN A 107 -2.11 -24.72 -19.42
CA ASN A 107 -2.17 -23.29 -19.71
C ASN A 107 -1.42 -22.42 -18.70
N TYR A 108 -1.28 -22.86 -17.46
CA TYR A 108 -0.66 -22.09 -16.38
C TYR A 108 -0.18 -22.98 -15.23
N GLU A 109 0.79 -22.46 -14.48
CA GLU A 109 1.29 -22.99 -13.22
C GLU A 109 1.00 -22.00 -12.08
N ILE A 110 0.52 -22.50 -10.95
CA ILE A 110 0.22 -21.72 -9.75
C ILE A 110 1.20 -22.17 -8.66
N THR A 111 1.94 -21.23 -8.09
CA THR A 111 2.92 -21.50 -7.04
C THR A 111 2.75 -20.54 -5.88
N ARG A 112 3.05 -21.01 -4.66
CA ARG A 112 3.24 -20.17 -3.49
C ARG A 112 4.72 -19.85 -3.36
N VAL A 113 5.06 -18.58 -3.31
CA VAL A 113 6.43 -18.09 -3.20
C VAL A 113 6.63 -17.57 -1.79
N SER A 114 7.69 -18.02 -1.12
CA SER A 114 8.14 -17.53 0.18
C SER A 114 9.58 -17.02 0.07
N THR A 115 9.77 -15.72 0.26
CA THR A 115 11.05 -15.04 0.11
C THR A 115 11.54 -14.55 1.46
N PRO A 116 12.68 -15.05 1.97
CA PRO A 116 13.26 -14.56 3.21
C PRO A 116 13.70 -13.10 3.11
N MET A 117 13.40 -12.35 4.15
CA MET A 117 13.80 -10.97 4.41
C MET A 117 14.66 -10.90 5.68
N ASN A 118 15.14 -9.70 6.00
CA ASN A 118 15.88 -9.48 7.24
C ASN A 118 15.05 -9.81 8.49
N ASN A 119 15.76 -10.11 9.58
CA ASN A 119 15.19 -10.34 10.90
C ASN A 119 14.11 -11.45 10.90
N HIS A 120 14.35 -12.51 10.11
CA HIS A 120 13.48 -13.67 10.00
C HIS A 120 12.07 -13.37 9.45
N LEU A 121 11.86 -12.20 8.86
CA LEU A 121 10.65 -11.91 8.11
C LEU A 121 10.62 -12.73 6.82
N ILE A 122 9.43 -13.14 6.40
CA ILE A 122 9.22 -13.92 5.17
C ILE A 122 8.07 -13.27 4.41
N SER A 123 8.39 -12.71 3.26
CA SER A 123 7.40 -12.25 2.29
C SER A 123 6.75 -13.46 1.62
N ARG A 124 5.42 -13.45 1.50
CA ARG A 124 4.65 -14.53 0.89
C ARG A 124 3.73 -14.00 -0.20
N GLY A 125 3.45 -14.82 -1.19
CA GLY A 125 2.44 -14.54 -2.20
C GLY A 125 2.19 -15.70 -3.14
N ILE A 126 1.14 -15.57 -3.95
CA ILE A 126 0.74 -16.55 -4.95
C ILE A 126 1.12 -16.02 -6.32
N LEU A 127 1.86 -16.83 -7.08
CA LEU A 127 2.30 -16.54 -8.43
C LEU A 127 1.55 -17.42 -9.43
N PHE A 128 0.90 -16.78 -10.39
CA PHE A 128 0.22 -17.40 -11.51
C PHE A 128 1.05 -17.13 -12.78
N THR A 129 1.60 -18.20 -13.35
CA THR A 129 2.48 -18.12 -14.52
C THR A 129 1.81 -18.81 -15.70
N PRO A 130 1.43 -18.09 -16.77
CA PRO A 130 0.90 -18.73 -17.97
C PRO A 130 2.02 -19.50 -18.68
N ASN A 131 1.73 -20.67 -19.26
CA ASN A 131 2.72 -21.55 -19.91
C ASN A 131 3.01 -21.13 -21.37
N LEU A 132 3.35 -19.86 -21.56
CA LEU A 132 3.75 -19.30 -22.85
C LEU A 132 5.26 -19.18 -22.97
N LEU A 133 5.78 -19.25 -24.19
CA LEU A 133 7.20 -19.02 -24.48
C LEU A 133 7.54 -17.52 -24.46
N GLY A 134 8.81 -17.22 -24.19
CA GLY A 134 9.36 -15.86 -24.21
C GLY A 134 9.17 -15.08 -22.91
N LYS A 135 9.65 -13.82 -22.91
CA LYS A 135 9.57 -12.92 -21.75
C LYS A 135 8.16 -12.34 -21.58
N LYS A 136 7.60 -12.51 -20.39
CA LYS A 136 6.22 -12.15 -20.06
C LYS A 136 6.17 -10.84 -19.28
N PRO A 137 5.18 -9.97 -19.55
CA PRO A 137 4.87 -8.90 -18.63
C PRO A 137 4.36 -9.49 -17.30
N VAL A 138 4.54 -8.76 -16.21
CA VAL A 138 4.05 -9.16 -14.89
C VAL A 138 3.25 -8.04 -14.26
N VAL A 139 2.18 -8.40 -13.55
CA VAL A 139 1.42 -7.48 -12.71
C VAL A 139 1.37 -8.03 -11.29
N ILE A 140 1.82 -7.21 -10.35
CA ILE A 140 1.63 -7.46 -8.92
C ILE A 140 0.29 -6.83 -8.52
N VAL A 141 -0.64 -7.65 -8.02
CA VAL A 141 -1.98 -7.21 -7.62
C VAL A 141 -2.14 -7.32 -6.12
N CYS A 142 -2.15 -6.19 -5.42
CA CYS A 142 -2.34 -6.14 -3.97
C CYS A 142 -3.84 -5.97 -3.65
N PRO A 143 -4.49 -6.95 -3.00
CA PRO A 143 -5.89 -6.85 -2.60
C PRO A 143 -6.08 -5.84 -1.45
N ASP A 144 -7.34 -5.60 -1.07
CA ASP A 144 -7.61 -4.94 0.20
C ASP A 144 -7.22 -5.87 1.35
N ALA A 145 -6.94 -5.29 2.50
CA ALA A 145 -6.55 -6.00 3.72
C ALA A 145 -7.68 -6.83 4.33
N ASP A 146 -8.88 -6.77 3.78
CA ASP A 146 -10.04 -7.51 4.27
C ASP A 146 -10.22 -8.84 3.52
N THR A 147 -9.28 -9.20 2.65
CA THR A 147 -9.40 -10.37 1.77
C THR A 147 -8.09 -11.14 1.70
N LEU A 148 -8.17 -12.47 1.81
CA LEU A 148 -7.04 -13.37 1.61
C LEU A 148 -6.67 -13.47 0.11
N PRO A 149 -5.40 -13.66 -0.26
CA PRO A 149 -5.02 -13.90 -1.66
C PRO A 149 -5.76 -15.07 -2.31
N GLU A 150 -5.98 -16.16 -1.57
CA GLU A 150 -6.72 -17.33 -2.04
C GLU A 150 -8.16 -16.98 -2.39
N GLN A 151 -8.87 -16.27 -1.49
CA GLN A 151 -10.22 -15.77 -1.73
C GLN A 151 -10.25 -14.79 -2.91
N PHE A 152 -9.32 -13.85 -2.95
CA PHE A 152 -9.24 -12.81 -3.98
C PHE A 152 -9.00 -13.39 -5.39
N THR A 153 -8.37 -14.56 -5.47
CA THR A 153 -8.04 -15.26 -6.71
C THR A 153 -8.97 -16.43 -7.04
N GLY A 154 -9.96 -16.71 -6.18
CA GLY A 154 -10.91 -17.80 -6.35
C GLY A 154 -10.29 -19.19 -6.19
N LEU A 155 -9.28 -19.32 -5.33
CA LEU A 155 -8.65 -20.59 -4.97
C LEU A 155 -9.32 -21.26 -3.76
N GLU A 156 -10.22 -20.58 -3.06
CA GLU A 156 -11.03 -21.19 -2.01
C GLU A 156 -12.11 -22.12 -2.58
N ALA A 157 -12.48 -23.13 -1.79
CA ALA A 157 -13.46 -24.14 -2.20
C ALA A 157 -14.79 -23.50 -2.64
N GLY A 158 -15.30 -23.93 -3.78
CA GLY A 158 -16.58 -23.46 -4.34
C GLY A 158 -16.53 -22.08 -5.01
N GLN A 159 -15.38 -21.39 -5.04
CA GLN A 159 -15.25 -20.11 -5.73
C GLN A 159 -14.88 -20.29 -7.20
N LYS A 160 -15.35 -19.37 -8.04
CA LYS A 160 -14.98 -19.30 -9.46
C LYS A 160 -13.78 -18.39 -9.63
N THR A 161 -12.90 -18.72 -10.57
CA THR A 161 -11.79 -17.84 -10.95
C THR A 161 -12.31 -16.47 -11.38
N PRO A 162 -11.82 -15.37 -10.79
CA PRO A 162 -12.24 -14.04 -11.17
C PRO A 162 -11.94 -13.74 -12.64
N ALA A 163 -12.87 -13.07 -13.32
CA ALA A 163 -12.74 -12.74 -14.74
C ALA A 163 -11.50 -11.88 -15.06
N TRP A 164 -11.06 -11.03 -14.11
CA TRP A 164 -9.85 -10.22 -14.28
C TRP A 164 -8.59 -11.10 -14.32
N LEU A 165 -8.52 -12.12 -13.47
CA LEU A 165 -7.37 -13.03 -13.38
C LEU A 165 -7.29 -13.91 -14.63
N ALA A 166 -8.41 -14.54 -14.99
CA ALA A 166 -8.50 -15.36 -16.21
C ALA A 166 -8.10 -14.56 -17.46
N ARG A 167 -8.51 -13.29 -17.55
CA ARG A 167 -8.17 -12.40 -18.67
C ARG A 167 -6.68 -12.05 -18.71
N LEU A 168 -6.06 -11.72 -17.57
CA LEU A 168 -4.63 -11.43 -17.52
C LEU A 168 -3.79 -12.65 -17.95
N LEU A 169 -4.12 -13.83 -17.42
CA LEU A 169 -3.45 -15.07 -17.78
C LEU A 169 -3.66 -15.41 -19.27
N GLY A 170 -4.87 -15.24 -19.79
CA GLY A 170 -5.18 -15.43 -21.22
C GLY A 170 -4.45 -14.47 -22.16
N HIS A 171 -3.98 -13.32 -21.66
CA HIS A 171 -3.11 -12.39 -22.40
C HIS A 171 -1.62 -12.65 -22.18
N GLY A 172 -1.25 -13.73 -21.49
CA GLY A 172 0.15 -14.08 -21.22
C GLY A 172 0.81 -13.23 -20.15
N VAL A 173 0.02 -12.56 -19.31
CA VAL A 173 0.53 -11.74 -18.20
C VAL A 173 0.70 -12.64 -16.97
N VAL A 174 1.89 -12.60 -16.38
CA VAL A 174 2.16 -13.23 -15.08
C VAL A 174 1.48 -12.39 -14.00
N VAL A 175 0.80 -13.03 -13.05
CA VAL A 175 0.13 -12.34 -11.95
C VAL A 175 0.75 -12.78 -10.63
N TYR A 176 1.16 -11.83 -9.80
CA TYR A 176 1.62 -12.10 -8.44
C TYR A 176 0.70 -11.40 -7.44
N VAL A 177 0.20 -12.14 -6.45
CA VAL A 177 -0.68 -11.60 -5.40
C VAL A 177 0.03 -11.78 -4.05
N PRO A 178 0.56 -10.70 -3.44
CA PRO A 178 1.20 -10.79 -2.14
C PRO A 178 0.19 -11.08 -1.04
N GLN A 179 0.64 -11.76 -0.01
CA GLN A 179 -0.05 -11.87 1.26
C GLN A 179 0.18 -10.57 2.05
N SER A 180 -0.89 -9.87 2.40
CA SER A 180 -0.83 -8.78 3.37
C SER A 180 -1.28 -9.30 4.74
N VAL A 181 -1.06 -8.58 5.84
CA VAL A 181 -1.70 -8.96 7.10
C VAL A 181 -3.19 -8.62 7.02
N GLU A 182 -4.09 -9.57 7.17
CA GLU A 182 -5.52 -9.29 6.99
C GLU A 182 -6.16 -8.66 8.24
N ARG A 183 -7.26 -7.91 8.06
CA ARG A 183 -8.13 -7.43 9.15
C ARG A 183 -9.06 -8.50 9.71
N LEU A 184 -8.51 -9.69 9.93
CA LEU A 184 -9.25 -10.79 10.52
C LEU A 184 -9.20 -10.74 12.05
N ARG A 185 -10.27 -11.21 12.69
CA ARG A 185 -10.43 -11.32 14.16
C ARG A 185 -10.43 -12.77 14.63
N ASP A 186 -9.70 -13.62 13.93
CA ASP A 186 -9.68 -15.08 14.09
C ASP A 186 -8.51 -15.58 14.96
N HIS A 187 -7.52 -14.74 15.26
CA HIS A 187 -6.41 -15.10 16.14
C HIS A 187 -6.78 -14.98 17.62
N SER A 188 -6.29 -15.88 18.47
CA SER A 188 -6.57 -15.91 19.93
C SER A 188 -6.28 -14.59 20.63
N TYR A 189 -5.21 -13.90 20.20
CA TYR A 189 -4.81 -12.57 20.70
C TYR A 189 -5.85 -11.46 20.40
N CYS A 190 -6.73 -11.64 19.41
CA CYS A 190 -7.84 -10.70 19.15
C CYS A 190 -8.81 -10.67 20.32
N ARG A 191 -9.07 -11.81 20.97
CA ARG A 191 -9.92 -11.88 22.17
C ARG A 191 -9.28 -11.16 23.36
N GLN A 192 -8.00 -11.39 23.58
CA GLN A 192 -7.24 -10.72 24.65
C GLN A 192 -7.18 -9.19 24.49
N THR A 193 -7.31 -8.70 23.27
CA THR A 193 -7.28 -7.26 22.94
C THR A 193 -8.67 -6.64 22.77
N ARG A 194 -9.72 -7.27 23.31
CA ARG A 194 -11.13 -6.81 23.24
C ARG A 194 -11.64 -6.68 21.79
N GLY A 195 -11.30 -7.64 20.93
CA GLY A 195 -11.82 -7.72 19.57
C GLY A 195 -11.07 -6.89 18.52
N LYS A 196 -9.86 -6.42 18.81
CA LYS A 196 -9.01 -5.76 17.81
C LYS A 196 -8.54 -6.79 16.78
N ASP A 197 -8.58 -6.43 15.50
CA ASP A 197 -8.06 -7.27 14.42
C ASP A 197 -6.53 -7.37 14.45
N ARG A 198 -6.00 -8.33 13.68
CA ARG A 198 -4.56 -8.60 13.57
C ARG A 198 -3.75 -7.33 13.22
N ARG A 199 -4.20 -6.48 12.31
CA ARG A 199 -3.45 -5.26 11.92
C ARG A 199 -3.45 -4.21 13.02
N MET A 200 -4.55 -4.05 13.76
CA MET A 200 -4.60 -3.18 14.93
C MET A 200 -3.63 -3.64 16.03
N ILE A 201 -3.52 -4.95 16.24
CA ILE A 201 -2.53 -5.54 17.15
C ILE A 201 -1.11 -5.23 16.69
N LEU A 202 -0.79 -5.51 15.43
CA LEU A 202 0.55 -5.28 14.87
C LEU A 202 0.91 -3.80 14.84
N TYR A 203 -0.05 -2.90 14.59
CA TYR A 203 0.17 -1.46 14.69
C TYR A 203 0.66 -1.06 16.10
N ARG A 204 0.05 -1.61 17.16
CA ARG A 204 0.47 -1.33 18.54
C ARG A 204 1.87 -1.86 18.85
N LEU A 205 2.26 -2.99 18.26
CA LEU A 205 3.60 -3.56 18.42
C LEU A 205 4.64 -2.82 17.60
N GLY A 206 4.31 -2.41 16.37
CA GLY A 206 5.22 -1.71 15.46
C GLY A 206 5.50 -0.28 15.89
N TYR A 207 4.52 0.42 16.46
CA TYR A 207 4.64 1.84 16.80
C TYR A 207 5.83 2.17 17.73
N PRO A 208 6.05 1.47 18.87
CA PRO A 208 7.20 1.73 19.75
C PRO A 208 8.56 1.49 19.09
N VAL A 209 8.63 0.56 18.12
CA VAL A 209 9.88 0.21 17.42
C VAL A 209 10.04 0.94 16.09
N GLY A 210 9.23 1.97 15.83
CA GLY A 210 9.31 2.77 14.62
C GLY A 210 8.97 2.01 13.34
N ARG A 211 8.19 0.93 13.43
CA ARG A 211 7.70 0.14 12.28
C ARG A 211 6.24 0.41 12.02
N SER A 212 5.85 0.38 10.76
CA SER A 212 4.45 0.50 10.36
C SER A 212 4.01 -0.70 9.52
N VAL A 213 2.75 -1.09 9.66
CA VAL A 213 2.15 -2.13 8.84
C VAL A 213 2.19 -1.77 7.34
N PRO A 214 1.91 -0.52 6.90
CA PRO A 214 2.08 -0.11 5.51
C PRO A 214 3.52 -0.24 4.99
N GLY A 215 4.50 0.03 5.84
CA GLY A 215 5.92 -0.16 5.49
C GLY A 215 6.30 -1.62 5.32
N LEU A 216 5.72 -2.52 6.12
CA LEU A 216 5.91 -3.97 5.93
C LEU A 216 5.28 -4.45 4.62
N ASP A 217 4.03 -4.06 4.35
CA ASP A 217 3.34 -4.41 3.10
C ASP A 217 4.11 -3.90 1.85
N ALA A 218 4.62 -2.65 1.92
CA ALA A 218 5.43 -2.08 0.85
C ALA A 218 6.74 -2.87 0.68
N ALA A 219 7.42 -3.23 1.77
CA ALA A 219 8.64 -4.03 1.72
C ALA A 219 8.40 -5.42 1.14
N ASP A 220 7.32 -6.10 1.53
CA ASP A 220 6.92 -7.39 0.97
C ASP A 220 6.71 -7.29 -0.55
N THR A 221 6.06 -6.21 -0.97
CA THR A 221 5.81 -5.94 -2.39
C THR A 221 7.10 -5.68 -3.16
N LEU A 222 8.06 -4.94 -2.58
CA LEU A 222 9.38 -4.70 -3.20
C LEU A 222 10.22 -5.97 -3.30
N VAL A 223 10.13 -6.85 -2.31
CA VAL A 223 10.77 -8.17 -2.34
C VAL A 223 10.19 -9.02 -3.47
N ALA A 224 8.89 -8.93 -3.72
CA ALA A 224 8.28 -9.57 -4.89
C ALA A 224 8.82 -9.01 -6.21
N VAL A 225 9.00 -7.69 -6.33
CA VAL A 225 9.64 -7.06 -7.51
C VAL A 225 11.05 -7.61 -7.71
N ASP A 226 11.85 -7.72 -6.66
CA ASP A 226 13.20 -8.30 -6.71
C ASP A 226 13.20 -9.74 -7.19
N PHE A 227 12.34 -10.57 -6.60
CA PHE A 227 12.18 -11.97 -6.97
C PHE A 227 11.79 -12.12 -8.45
N LEU A 228 10.77 -11.39 -8.89
CA LEU A 228 10.25 -11.44 -10.26
C LEU A 228 11.27 -10.90 -11.28
N SER A 229 12.03 -9.86 -10.91
CA SER A 229 13.04 -9.25 -11.79
C SER A 229 14.23 -10.17 -12.06
N ARG A 230 14.54 -11.09 -11.14
CA ARG A 230 15.60 -12.09 -11.32
C ARG A 230 15.17 -13.27 -12.19
N ASN A 231 13.87 -13.44 -12.42
CA ASN A 231 13.34 -14.50 -13.26
C ASN A 231 13.51 -14.16 -14.75
N LYS A 232 14.33 -14.94 -15.47
CA LYS A 232 14.63 -14.73 -16.90
C LYS A 232 13.39 -14.76 -17.82
N SER A 233 12.30 -15.39 -17.37
CA SER A 233 11.04 -15.45 -18.11
C SER A 233 10.19 -14.17 -17.98
N ILE A 234 10.60 -13.22 -17.14
CA ILE A 234 9.91 -11.94 -16.95
C ILE A 234 10.60 -10.84 -17.77
N ASP A 235 9.80 -10.00 -18.42
CA ASP A 235 10.26 -8.76 -19.04
C ASP A 235 10.31 -7.65 -17.98
N THR A 236 11.51 -7.33 -17.49
CA THR A 236 11.73 -6.34 -16.42
C THR A 236 11.30 -4.92 -16.80
N ARG A 237 11.13 -4.62 -18.09
CA ARG A 237 10.59 -3.32 -18.55
C ARG A 237 9.07 -3.26 -18.48
N ARG A 238 8.43 -4.40 -18.19
CA ARG A 238 6.98 -4.58 -18.18
C ARG A 238 6.49 -5.15 -16.85
N ILE A 239 6.90 -4.50 -15.76
CA ILE A 239 6.41 -4.75 -14.40
C ILE A 239 5.32 -3.71 -14.09
N GLY A 240 4.10 -4.15 -13.81
CA GLY A 240 3.00 -3.30 -13.37
C GLY A 240 2.56 -3.62 -11.95
N MET A 241 1.92 -2.66 -11.30
CA MET A 241 1.27 -2.83 -9.99
C MET A 241 -0.17 -2.38 -10.03
N MET A 242 -1.04 -3.11 -9.35
CA MET A 242 -2.43 -2.74 -9.13
C MET A 242 -2.79 -2.96 -7.67
N GLY A 243 -3.42 -1.96 -7.04
CA GLY A 243 -3.82 -2.03 -5.65
C GLY A 243 -5.27 -1.64 -5.43
N ILE A 244 -5.95 -2.33 -4.53
CA ILE A 244 -7.34 -2.03 -4.14
C ILE A 244 -7.39 -1.71 -2.64
N GLY A 245 -8.00 -0.59 -2.26
CA GLY A 245 -8.15 -0.19 -0.86
C GLY A 245 -6.80 -0.11 -0.15
N GLN A 246 -6.53 -0.96 0.84
CA GLN A 246 -5.19 -1.04 1.43
C GLN A 246 -4.08 -1.39 0.45
N GLY A 247 -4.32 -2.33 -0.46
CA GLY A 247 -3.36 -2.65 -1.52
C GLY A 247 -3.07 -1.45 -2.42
N GLY A 248 -4.00 -0.49 -2.53
CA GLY A 248 -3.79 0.79 -3.21
C GLY A 248 -2.70 1.63 -2.54
N MET A 249 -2.68 1.70 -1.20
CA MET A 249 -1.60 2.35 -0.44
C MET A 249 -0.27 1.63 -0.61
N THR A 250 -0.30 0.31 -0.51
CA THR A 250 0.89 -0.55 -0.61
C THR A 250 1.57 -0.38 -1.95
N THR A 251 0.83 -0.54 -3.04
CA THR A 251 1.35 -0.39 -4.41
C THR A 251 1.78 1.04 -4.70
N PHE A 252 1.08 2.02 -4.12
CA PHE A 252 1.47 3.42 -4.21
C PHE A 252 2.86 3.66 -3.62
N HIS A 253 3.09 3.29 -2.35
CA HIS A 253 4.39 3.47 -1.71
C HIS A 253 5.48 2.62 -2.35
N ALA A 254 5.20 1.37 -2.72
CA ALA A 254 6.16 0.51 -3.41
C ALA A 254 6.60 1.11 -4.76
N THR A 255 5.67 1.67 -5.54
CA THR A 255 5.98 2.30 -6.83
C THR A 255 6.82 3.57 -6.67
N VAL A 256 6.58 4.35 -5.61
CA VAL A 256 7.41 5.53 -5.30
C VAL A 256 8.85 5.10 -4.99
N LEU A 257 9.02 4.03 -4.22
CA LEU A 257 10.33 3.53 -3.78
C LEU A 257 11.10 2.73 -4.85
N ASP A 258 10.44 2.24 -5.90
CA ASP A 258 11.07 1.38 -6.91
C ASP A 258 10.73 1.82 -8.35
N GLU A 259 11.79 2.17 -9.08
CA GLU A 259 11.68 2.69 -10.45
C GLU A 259 11.42 1.61 -11.50
N ARG A 260 11.60 0.33 -11.17
CA ARG A 260 11.37 -0.79 -12.11
C ARG A 260 9.90 -0.98 -12.44
N VAL A 261 9.01 -0.53 -11.56
CA VAL A 261 7.56 -0.59 -11.78
C VAL A 261 7.20 0.42 -12.86
N ALA A 262 6.77 -0.03 -14.04
CA ALA A 262 6.50 0.79 -15.21
C ALA A 262 5.07 1.35 -15.29
N ALA A 263 4.13 0.76 -14.53
CA ALA A 263 2.74 1.19 -14.49
C ALA A 263 2.11 0.92 -13.13
N LEU A 264 1.28 1.85 -12.65
CA LEU A 264 0.55 1.77 -11.39
C LEU A 264 -0.95 2.03 -11.62
N ALA A 265 -1.79 1.15 -11.08
CA ALA A 265 -3.23 1.35 -10.95
C ALA A 265 -3.65 1.31 -9.47
N VAL A 266 -4.17 2.44 -8.97
CA VAL A 266 -4.68 2.56 -7.60
C VAL A 266 -6.19 2.64 -7.65
N VAL A 267 -6.87 1.74 -6.93
CA VAL A 267 -8.32 1.67 -6.84
C VAL A 267 -8.75 1.81 -5.38
N ASP A 268 -9.73 2.65 -5.10
CA ASP A 268 -10.35 2.81 -3.76
C ASP A 268 -9.39 3.23 -2.64
N TYR A 269 -8.24 3.78 -3.03
CA TYR A 269 -7.29 4.42 -2.15
C TYR A 269 -7.10 5.87 -2.62
N HIS A 270 -7.75 6.79 -1.90
CA HIS A 270 -7.53 8.22 -2.06
C HIS A 270 -7.82 8.91 -0.73
N GLU A 271 -6.84 8.90 0.16
CA GLU A 271 -6.91 9.64 1.41
C GLU A 271 -6.38 11.06 1.21
N THR A 272 -7.20 12.05 1.54
CA THR A 272 -6.66 13.38 1.82
C THR A 272 -5.94 13.33 3.15
N SER A 273 -4.72 13.84 3.19
CA SER A 273 -3.88 13.76 4.38
C SER A 273 -4.59 14.33 5.62
N THR A 274 -5.41 15.37 5.53
CA THR A 274 -6.14 15.96 6.68
C THR A 274 -7.10 15.02 7.41
N HIS A 275 -7.63 14.00 6.74
CA HIS A 275 -8.59 13.06 7.33
C HIS A 275 -7.98 11.68 7.60
N SER A 276 -6.66 11.52 7.47
CA SER A 276 -6.00 10.23 7.68
C SER A 276 -6.13 9.69 9.11
N TRP A 277 -6.46 10.55 10.09
CA TRP A 277 -6.72 10.15 11.47
C TRP A 277 -8.04 9.39 11.62
N ALA A 278 -9.04 9.68 10.79
CA ALA A 278 -10.35 9.02 10.79
C ALA A 278 -10.36 7.69 10.03
N GLY A 279 -9.34 7.45 9.20
CA GLY A 279 -9.15 6.19 8.49
C GLY A 279 -8.78 5.02 9.42
N PRO A 280 -8.73 3.79 8.87
CA PRO A 280 -8.33 2.60 9.61
C PRO A 280 -7.00 2.79 10.35
N PHE A 281 -6.92 2.33 11.60
CA PHE A 281 -5.74 2.48 12.46
C PHE A 281 -4.46 1.97 11.81
N ASP A 282 -4.56 0.91 11.00
CA ASP A 282 -3.45 0.27 10.32
C ASP A 282 -2.86 1.10 9.17
N ARG A 283 -3.51 2.20 8.74
CA ARG A 283 -2.95 3.17 7.77
C ARG A 283 -2.06 4.25 8.39
N ARG A 284 -2.00 4.30 9.72
CA ARG A 284 -1.34 5.40 10.41
C ARG A 284 0.18 5.20 10.35
N MET A 285 0.86 6.25 9.87
CA MET A 285 2.31 6.34 9.81
C MET A 285 2.78 7.55 10.61
N ARG A 286 3.94 7.44 11.25
CA ARG A 286 4.51 8.51 12.05
C ARG A 286 4.79 9.75 11.19
N GLY A 287 4.45 10.93 11.69
CA GLY A 287 4.79 12.20 11.06
C GLY A 287 4.03 12.55 9.76
N ARG A 288 3.11 11.68 9.29
CA ARG A 288 2.33 11.90 8.05
C ARG A 288 1.61 13.26 8.03
N LEU A 289 1.10 13.69 9.17
CA LEU A 289 0.37 14.96 9.33
C LEU A 289 1.25 16.15 9.72
N VAL A 290 2.44 15.92 10.28
CA VAL A 290 3.19 17.00 10.94
C VAL A 290 4.24 17.62 10.01
N GLU A 291 4.67 16.88 8.98
CA GLU A 291 5.93 17.19 8.27
C GLU A 291 5.82 17.23 6.73
N GLY A 292 4.61 17.23 6.17
CA GLY A 292 4.38 17.62 4.77
C GLY A 292 4.67 16.56 3.70
N ALA A 293 5.27 15.43 4.06
CA ALA A 293 5.77 14.43 3.12
C ALA A 293 4.80 13.27 2.88
N THR A 294 3.56 13.53 2.47
CA THR A 294 2.85 12.48 1.73
C THR A 294 3.31 12.50 0.28
N PRO A 295 3.63 11.33 -0.32
CA PRO A 295 4.01 11.31 -1.73
C PRO A 295 2.81 11.61 -2.65
N GLU A 296 1.59 11.73 -2.12
CA GLU A 296 0.36 11.93 -2.89
C GLU A 296 0.39 13.22 -3.75
N PRO A 297 0.74 14.42 -3.24
CA PRO A 297 0.96 15.60 -4.08
C PRO A 297 2.16 15.49 -5.04
N LEU A 298 3.13 14.61 -4.73
CA LEU A 298 4.33 14.38 -5.53
C LEU A 298 4.18 13.21 -6.53
N LEU A 299 2.99 12.60 -6.60
CA LEU A 299 2.61 11.56 -7.57
C LEU A 299 3.03 11.89 -9.00
N PRO A 300 2.75 13.11 -9.52
CA PRO A 300 3.11 13.48 -10.87
C PRO A 300 4.61 13.69 -11.08
N PHE A 301 5.46 13.56 -10.06
CA PHE A 301 6.91 13.82 -10.12
C PHE A 301 7.73 12.56 -9.90
N PHE A 302 7.31 11.67 -9.00
CA PHE A 302 7.99 10.38 -8.81
C PHE A 302 7.61 9.34 -9.86
N ILE A 303 6.44 9.49 -10.49
CA ILE A 303 5.92 8.50 -11.42
C ILE A 303 6.29 8.76 -12.89
N PRO A 304 6.46 9.97 -13.46
CA PRO A 304 6.81 10.11 -14.88
C PRO A 304 8.16 9.46 -15.22
N PRO A 305 8.30 8.78 -16.37
CA PRO A 305 7.35 8.64 -17.49
C PRO A 305 6.39 7.43 -17.37
N ARG A 306 6.16 6.92 -16.14
CA ARG A 306 5.36 5.72 -15.88
C ARG A 306 3.86 6.00 -15.94
N SER A 307 3.09 5.00 -16.36
CA SER A 307 1.64 5.12 -16.51
C SER A 307 0.94 5.04 -15.14
N LEU A 308 0.04 5.99 -14.85
CA LEU A 308 -0.72 6.05 -13.60
C LEU A 308 -2.23 6.03 -13.87
N ILE A 309 -2.95 5.17 -13.17
CA ILE A 309 -4.41 5.14 -13.15
C ILE A 309 -4.86 5.27 -11.70
N ILE A 310 -5.75 6.23 -11.43
CA ILE A 310 -6.43 6.37 -10.15
C ILE A 310 -7.92 6.18 -10.40
N ALA A 311 -8.52 5.20 -9.74
CA ALA A 311 -9.93 4.87 -9.86
C ALA A 311 -10.61 4.81 -8.49
N GLN A 312 -11.89 5.15 -8.46
CA GLN A 312 -12.73 5.08 -7.27
C GLN A 312 -14.05 4.40 -7.64
N SER A 313 -14.45 3.44 -6.82
CA SER A 313 -15.75 2.80 -6.83
C SER A 313 -16.74 3.61 -6.01
N LYS A 314 -18.03 3.50 -6.36
CA LYS A 314 -19.11 4.20 -5.65
C LYS A 314 -19.25 3.75 -4.19
N ALA A 315 -18.82 2.53 -3.88
CA ALA A 315 -18.91 1.93 -2.55
C ALA A 315 -17.69 2.24 -1.66
N SER A 316 -16.62 2.84 -2.22
CA SER A 316 -15.41 3.15 -1.46
C SER A 316 -15.69 4.09 -0.28
N ALA A 317 -15.12 3.76 0.89
CA ALA A 317 -15.11 4.65 2.05
C ALA A 317 -14.52 6.04 1.72
N CYS A 318 -13.57 6.11 0.77
CA CYS A 318 -13.02 7.38 0.28
C CYS A 318 -14.09 8.22 -0.46
N ALA A 319 -14.93 7.58 -1.28
CA ALA A 319 -16.03 8.26 -1.98
C ALA A 319 -17.12 8.73 -1.00
N GLN A 320 -17.30 8.04 0.13
CA GLN A 320 -18.24 8.42 1.17
C GLN A 320 -17.74 9.58 2.04
N MET A 321 -16.43 9.66 2.34
CA MET A 321 -15.83 10.80 3.07
C MET A 321 -15.84 12.11 2.27
N ILE A 322 -15.78 12.04 0.93
CA ILE A 322 -15.82 13.21 0.03
C ILE A 322 -17.23 13.81 -0.10
N ARG A 323 -18.28 13.23 0.51
CA ARG A 323 -19.69 13.70 0.42
C ARG A 323 -19.97 15.16 0.84
N LYS A 324 -18.98 15.93 1.31
CA LYS A 324 -19.10 17.40 1.43
C LYS A 324 -18.63 18.19 0.19
N GLY A 325 -18.25 17.52 -0.90
CA GLY A 325 -17.92 18.10 -2.20
C GLY A 325 -18.47 17.25 -3.36
N PRO A 326 -18.48 17.76 -4.61
CA PRO A 326 -19.17 17.12 -5.72
C PRO A 326 -18.64 15.70 -5.98
N VAL A 327 -19.56 14.74 -5.89
CA VAL A 327 -19.32 13.31 -6.13
C VAL A 327 -19.13 13.06 -7.62
N GLY A 328 -18.03 12.39 -7.98
CA GLY A 328 -17.87 11.77 -9.29
C GLY A 328 -16.84 12.47 -10.17
N SER A 329 -15.58 12.09 -10.01
CA SER A 329 -14.62 12.19 -11.10
C SER A 329 -13.66 11.03 -11.03
N LEU A 330 -13.74 10.11 -12.01
CA LEU A 330 -12.62 9.27 -12.37
C LEU A 330 -11.50 10.21 -12.83
N LYS A 331 -10.59 10.60 -11.92
CA LYS A 331 -9.42 11.40 -12.28
C LYS A 331 -8.38 10.47 -12.87
N ILE A 332 -8.48 10.23 -14.17
CA ILE A 332 -7.40 9.61 -14.93
C ILE A 332 -6.28 10.67 -15.05
N TYR A 333 -5.26 10.58 -14.20
CA TYR A 333 -4.02 11.32 -14.42
C TYR A 333 -3.19 10.62 -15.51
N MET A 334 -3.62 10.76 -16.76
CA MET A 334 -2.84 10.31 -17.93
C MET A 334 -1.79 11.36 -18.25
N ASN A 335 -0.60 11.27 -17.64
CA ASN A 335 0.46 12.25 -17.87
C ASN A 335 1.33 11.97 -19.11
N CYS A 336 0.85 11.16 -20.05
CA CYS A 336 1.47 10.99 -21.37
C CYS A 336 0.36 10.84 -22.43
N ARG A 337 -0.03 11.93 -23.09
CA ARG A 337 -0.56 11.81 -24.45
C ARG A 337 0.64 11.55 -25.36
N PRO A 338 0.81 10.35 -25.92
CA PRO A 338 1.85 10.16 -26.92
C PRO A 338 1.56 11.05 -28.13
N ARG A 339 2.61 11.52 -28.82
CA ARG A 339 2.57 12.62 -29.82
C ARG A 339 1.50 12.46 -30.91
N TRP A 340 1.01 11.25 -31.16
CA TRP A 340 -0.02 10.85 -32.12
C TRP A 340 -1.49 11.01 -31.64
N LEU A 341 -1.72 11.47 -30.41
CA LEU A 341 -3.06 11.71 -29.83
C LEU A 341 -3.39 13.21 -29.61
N ARG A 342 -2.62 14.13 -30.22
CA ARG A 342 -3.01 15.55 -30.31
C ARG A 342 -4.09 15.69 -31.39
N GLY A 343 -5.28 16.22 -31.05
CA GLY A 343 -6.32 16.60 -32.02
C GLY A 343 -7.71 15.98 -31.84
N ILE A 344 -7.90 14.98 -30.96
CA ILE A 344 -9.23 14.35 -30.79
C ILE A 344 -9.94 14.94 -29.55
N PRO A 345 -11.12 15.60 -29.70
CA PRO A 345 -11.89 16.10 -28.57
C PRO A 345 -12.64 14.95 -27.88
N LEU A 346 -12.47 14.81 -26.55
CA LEU A 346 -13.26 13.90 -25.72
C LEU A 346 -14.45 14.69 -25.12
N LYS A 347 -15.60 14.66 -25.79
CA LYS A 347 -16.89 15.01 -25.17
C LYS A 347 -17.48 13.76 -24.50
N LEU A 348 -17.87 13.87 -23.23
CA LEU A 348 -18.63 12.85 -22.50
C LEU A 348 -20.09 13.32 -22.36
N PRO A 349 -21.11 12.46 -22.60
CA PRO A 349 -22.50 12.84 -22.46
C PRO A 349 -22.97 12.81 -20.99
N SER A 350 -23.88 13.73 -20.69
CA SER A 350 -24.59 13.93 -19.44
C SER A 350 -25.74 12.94 -19.26
N SER A 351 -25.56 11.89 -18.46
CA SER A 351 -26.67 11.14 -17.87
C SER A 351 -26.18 10.36 -16.65
N PHE A 352 -26.30 10.99 -15.48
CA PHE A 352 -25.96 10.44 -14.17
C PHE A 352 -27.17 10.62 -13.25
N MET A 353 -28.07 9.63 -13.18
CA MET A 353 -28.91 9.40 -12.01
C MET A 353 -29.27 7.92 -11.89
N ASN A 354 -28.78 7.32 -10.80
CA ASN A 354 -29.38 6.21 -10.06
C ASN A 354 -29.30 4.76 -10.62
N PRO A 355 -29.56 3.73 -9.77
CA PRO A 355 -28.47 2.90 -9.24
C PRO A 355 -28.68 1.42 -9.57
N LEU A 356 -27.62 0.73 -10.01
CA LEU A 356 -27.39 -0.71 -9.87
C LEU A 356 -26.07 -0.99 -10.59
N LEU A 357 -25.26 -1.86 -9.98
CA LEU A 357 -23.92 -2.23 -10.45
C LEU A 357 -23.89 -2.48 -11.97
N ASN A 358 -23.12 -1.68 -12.71
CA ASN A 358 -23.00 -1.84 -14.15
C ASN A 358 -21.66 -2.51 -14.54
N PRO A 359 -21.65 -3.77 -15.00
CA PRO A 359 -20.45 -4.48 -15.47
C PRO A 359 -19.77 -3.83 -16.69
N ARG A 360 -20.37 -2.78 -17.30
CA ARG A 360 -19.76 -1.99 -18.37
C ARG A 360 -18.63 -1.06 -17.90
N LEU A 361 -18.49 -0.78 -16.60
CA LEU A 361 -17.38 0.04 -16.09
C LEU A 361 -16.04 -0.73 -16.08
N ILE A 362 -16.09 -2.05 -15.81
CA ILE A 362 -14.94 -2.97 -15.96
C ILE A 362 -14.58 -3.12 -17.45
N ALA A 363 -15.56 -3.01 -18.35
CA ALA A 363 -15.33 -3.08 -19.79
C ALA A 363 -14.60 -1.86 -20.37
N ARG A 364 -14.57 -0.69 -19.70
CA ARG A 364 -13.82 0.50 -20.19
C ARG A 364 -12.37 0.55 -19.70
N LEU A 365 -12.04 -0.11 -18.58
CA LEU A 365 -10.65 -0.42 -18.21
C LEU A 365 -9.98 -1.42 -19.19
N ARG A 366 -10.76 -2.15 -20.02
CA ARG A 366 -10.27 -3.11 -21.05
C ARG A 366 -9.31 -2.52 -22.08
N CYS A 367 -9.31 -1.21 -22.35
CA CYS A 367 -8.64 -0.65 -23.53
C CYS A 367 -7.21 -0.13 -23.28
N CYS A 368 -6.88 0.27 -22.05
CA CYS A 368 -5.55 0.84 -21.75
C CYS A 368 -4.48 -0.22 -21.45
N LEU A 369 -4.83 -1.27 -20.70
CA LEU A 369 -3.89 -2.36 -20.38
C LEU A 369 -3.62 -3.29 -21.57
N SER A 370 -4.60 -3.49 -22.46
CA SER A 370 -4.43 -4.29 -23.69
C SER A 370 -3.56 -3.59 -24.74
N ARG A 371 -3.63 -2.25 -24.86
CA ARG A 371 -2.72 -1.48 -25.74
C ARG A 371 -1.26 -1.52 -25.27
N TRP A 372 -1.02 -1.64 -23.97
CA TRP A 372 0.33 -1.82 -23.42
C TRP A 372 0.92 -3.19 -23.76
N ALA A 373 0.12 -4.25 -23.70
CA ALA A 373 0.56 -5.62 -24.04
C ALA A 373 0.88 -5.83 -25.54
N LEU A 374 0.37 -4.98 -26.45
CA LEU A 374 0.46 -5.14 -27.91
C LEU A 374 1.57 -4.32 -28.58
N SER A 375 2.34 -3.51 -27.85
CA SER A 375 3.41 -2.68 -28.45
C SER A 375 4.69 -3.50 -28.72
N ARG A 376 4.85 -4.02 -29.93
CA ARG A 376 6.15 -4.48 -30.46
C ARG A 376 6.91 -3.26 -31.02
N PRO A 377 8.24 -3.14 -30.84
CA PRO A 377 9.02 -2.20 -31.64
C PRO A 377 9.16 -2.76 -33.05
N THR A 378 8.54 -2.13 -34.04
CA THR A 378 8.83 -2.37 -35.46
C THR A 378 10.22 -1.81 -35.74
N ILE A 379 11.21 -2.70 -35.88
CA ILE A 379 12.51 -2.37 -36.45
C ILE A 379 12.28 -2.17 -37.94
N ALA A 380 12.25 -0.92 -38.40
CA ALA A 380 12.24 -0.61 -39.82
C ALA A 380 13.69 -0.59 -40.32
N PHE A 381 14.12 -1.69 -40.94
CA PHE A 381 15.27 -1.70 -41.84
C PHE A 381 14.92 -0.82 -43.06
N ARG A 382 15.62 0.30 -43.25
CA ARG A 382 15.48 1.14 -44.44
C ARG A 382 16.61 0.79 -45.41
N SER A 383 16.29 -0.04 -46.40
CA SER A 383 17.11 -0.26 -47.59
C SER A 383 17.14 1.03 -48.44
N LYS A 384 18.33 1.44 -48.87
CA LYS A 384 18.52 2.48 -49.90
C LYS A 384 18.17 1.90 -51.27
N PRO A 385 17.58 2.70 -52.18
CA PRO A 385 17.86 2.58 -53.60
C PRO A 385 18.65 3.78 -54.14
N LYS A 386 19.49 3.50 -55.14
CA LYS A 386 20.37 4.40 -55.88
C LYS A 386 19.61 5.26 -56.91
N SER A 387 20.24 6.40 -57.19
CA SER A 387 20.33 7.16 -58.46
C SER A 387 19.08 7.76 -59.10
N THR A 388 19.10 9.08 -59.28
CA THR A 388 19.28 9.75 -60.59
C THR A 388 19.73 11.21 -60.41
N LEU A 389 20.79 11.59 -61.14
CA LEU A 389 21.19 12.97 -61.48
C LEU A 389 20.22 13.51 -62.55
N PRO A 390 20.02 14.85 -62.73
CA PRO A 390 21.06 15.68 -63.36
C PRO A 390 21.12 17.20 -63.02
N ARG A 391 22.30 17.76 -63.37
CA ARG A 391 22.61 19.10 -63.95
C ARG A 391 22.51 20.40 -63.11
N ARG A 392 23.71 20.88 -62.75
CA ARG A 392 24.34 22.22 -63.02
C ARG A 392 23.45 23.46 -63.21
N ARG A 393 23.73 24.47 -62.36
CA ARG A 393 24.00 25.92 -62.59
C ARG A 393 24.24 26.50 -61.18
N ARG A 394 25.28 27.26 -60.82
CA ARG A 394 26.40 27.93 -61.47
C ARG A 394 27.64 27.68 -60.60
#